data_AF-A0A2R4FPN7-F1
#
_entry.id   AF-A0A2R4FPN7-F1
#
_cell.length_a   1.000
_cell.length_b   1.000
_cell.length_c   1.000
_cell.angle_alpha   90.00
_cell.angle_beta   90.00
_cell.angle_gamma   90.00
#
_symmetry.space_group_name_H-M   'P 1'
#
loop_
_entity.id
_entity.type
_entity.pdbx_description
1 polymer ?
#
loop_
_entity_poly.entity_id
_entity_poly.type
_entity_poly.pdbx_seq_one_letter_code
_entity_poly.pdbx_strand_id
1 'polypeptide(L)' 'MDPVGYHLALGATERHVRSARPEAPVRPDRESNPGGGPGRLRRGTAAMLRQVADRLAPAQQVGPAPTTRTCTS' A
#
# COMPACT_ATOMS: atom_id res chain seq x y z
N MET A 1 -6.10 21.22 -21.91
CA MET A 1 -5.07 21.31 -20.86
C MET A 1 -5.76 21.14 -19.53
N ASP A 2 -5.31 20.22 -18.68
CA ASP A 2 -5.86 20.01 -17.34
C ASP A 2 -5.19 20.97 -16.34
N PRO A 3 -5.90 21.99 -15.81
CA PRO A 3 -5.33 22.98 -14.91
C PRO A 3 -4.90 22.37 -13.57
N VAL A 4 -5.58 21.32 -13.11
CA VAL A 4 -5.25 20.65 -11.85
C VAL A 4 -3.94 19.88 -11.98
N GLY A 5 -3.80 19.11 -13.06
CA GLY A 5 -2.55 18.42 -13.39
C GLY A 5 -1.36 19.36 -13.52
N TYR A 6 -1.56 20.56 -14.07
CA TYR A 6 -0.52 21.59 -14.16
C TYR A 6 -0.02 22.07 -12.80
N HIS A 7 -0.94 22.42 -11.89
CA HIS A 7 -0.57 22.84 -10.53
C HIS A 7 0.09 21.71 -9.72
N LEU A 8 -0.38 20.47 -9.90
CA LEU A 8 0.20 19.31 -9.26
C LEU A 8 1.64 19.06 -9.74
N ALA A 9 1.88 19.19 -11.05
CA ALA A 9 3.20 19.06 -11.62
C ALA A 9 4.16 20.13 -11.08
N LEU A 10 3.73 21.40 -10.98
CA LEU A 10 4.54 22.48 -10.40
C LEU A 10 4.86 22.22 -8.91
N GLY A 11 3.88 21.81 -8.11
CA GLY A 11 4.11 21.51 -6.70
C GLY A 11 5.10 20.35 -6.50
N ALA A 12 5.04 19.34 -7.38
CA ALA A 12 5.96 18.20 -7.34
C ALA A 12 7.40 18.61 -7.68
N THR A 13 7.59 19.43 -8.72
CA THR A 13 8.93 19.89 -9.14
C THR A 13 9.55 20.83 -8.10
N GLU A 14 8.78 21.76 -7.54
CA GLU A 14 9.26 22.64 -6.47
C GLU A 14 9.71 21.87 -5.24
N ARG A 15 8.92 20.87 -4.82
CA ARG A 15 9.28 20.01 -3.68
C ARG A 15 10.56 19.24 -3.96
N HIS A 16 10.71 18.69 -5.17
CA HIS A 16 11.89 17.95 -5.59
C HIS A 16 13.16 18.83 -5.54
N VAL A 17 13.11 20.01 -6.16
CA VAL A 17 14.24 20.96 -6.20
C VAL A 17 14.63 21.39 -4.78
N ARG A 18 13.63 21.66 -3.91
CA ARG A 18 13.91 22.02 -2.51
C ARG A 18 14.57 20.87 -1.74
N SER A 19 14.16 19.62 -1.98
CA SER A 19 14.76 18.45 -1.31
C SER A 19 16.14 18.06 -1.85
N ALA A 20 16.45 18.40 -3.09
CA ALA A 20 17.73 18.08 -3.73
C ALA A 20 18.86 19.03 -3.30
N ARG A 21 18.56 20.09 -2.52
CA ARG A 21 19.59 20.99 -2.00
C ARG A 21 20.46 20.24 -0.97
N PRO A 22 21.79 20.43 -0.99
CA PRO A 22 22.69 19.75 -0.06
C PRO A 22 22.41 20.10 1.40
N GLU A 23 21.93 21.32 1.65
CA GLU A 23 21.54 21.82 2.97
C GLU A 23 20.08 21.53 3.35
N ALA A 24 19.33 20.82 2.49
CA ALA A 24 17.96 20.47 2.81
C ALA A 24 17.96 19.54 4.03
N PRO A 25 17.12 19.80 5.05
CA PRO A 25 17.00 18.89 6.18
C PRO A 25 16.55 17.52 5.63
N VAL A 26 17.40 16.52 5.78
CA VAL A 26 17.08 15.13 5.45
C VAL A 26 15.94 14.71 6.36
N ARG A 27 14.71 14.73 5.83
CA ARG A 27 13.60 14.11 6.52
C ARG A 27 13.82 12.61 6.37
N PRO A 28 14.06 11.85 7.45
CA PRO A 28 14.07 10.40 7.35
C PRO A 28 12.75 9.99 6.70
N ASP A 29 12.80 9.02 5.79
CA ASP A 29 11.61 8.46 5.17
C ASP A 29 10.69 8.06 6.31
N ARG A 30 9.64 8.85 6.55
CA ARG A 30 8.65 8.50 7.55
C ARG A 30 7.99 7.30 6.94
N GLU A 31 8.38 6.11 7.41
CA GLU A 31 7.59 4.90 7.33
C GLU A 31 6.15 5.35 7.43
N SER A 32 5.44 5.21 6.31
CA SER A 32 4.08 5.69 6.13
C SER A 32 3.29 5.31 7.36
N ASN A 33 3.07 6.29 8.26
CA ASN A 33 2.66 6.03 9.63
C ASN A 33 1.41 5.15 9.59
N PRO A 34 1.50 3.86 9.97
CA PRO A 34 0.40 2.92 9.78
C PRO A 34 -0.81 3.25 10.66
N GLY A 35 -0.66 4.21 11.59
CA GLY A 35 -1.67 4.64 12.55
C GLY A 35 -2.29 6.01 12.30
N GLY A 36 -1.80 6.84 11.37
CA GLY A 36 -2.17 8.27 11.31
C GLY A 36 -2.66 8.81 9.97
N GLY A 37 -2.62 8.03 8.89
CA GLY A 37 -3.20 8.40 7.60
C GLY A 37 -4.59 7.78 7.39
N PRO A 38 -5.17 7.82 6.17
CA PRO A 38 -6.42 7.11 5.81
C PRO A 38 -6.34 5.58 5.97
N GLY A 39 -5.32 5.06 6.65
CA GLY A 39 -5.11 3.66 7.00
C GLY A 39 -6.30 3.04 7.72
N ARG A 40 -7.04 3.77 8.57
CA ARG A 40 -8.28 3.23 9.17
C ARG A 40 -9.36 2.99 8.11
N LEU A 41 -9.58 3.96 7.22
CA LEU A 41 -10.52 3.84 6.10
C LEU A 41 -10.08 2.72 5.15
N ARG A 42 -8.79 2.67 4.77
CA ARG A 42 -8.22 1.61 3.92
C ARG A 42 -8.34 0.22 4.54
N ARG A 43 -8.09 0.07 5.85
CA ARG A 43 -8.27 -1.21 6.55
C ARG A 43 -9.75 -1.61 6.61
N GLY A 44 -10.65 -0.66 6.85
CA GLY A 44 -12.09 -0.90 6.85
C GLY A 44 -12.63 -1.33 5.49
N THR A 45 -12.23 -0.63 4.42
CA THR A 45 -12.62 -1.00 3.05
C THR A 45 -12.02 -2.35 2.64
N ALA A 46 -10.75 -2.62 2.97
CA ALA A 46 -10.13 -3.92 2.71
C ALA A 46 -10.84 -5.06 3.45
N ALA A 47 -11.25 -4.86 4.71
CA ALA A 47 -12.00 -5.85 5.49
C ALA A 47 -13.38 -6.12 4.86
N MET A 48 -14.10 -5.07 4.45
CA MET A 48 -15.38 -5.23 3.75
C MET A 48 -15.23 -5.98 2.42
N LEU A 49 -14.23 -5.63 1.61
CA LEU A 49 -13.98 -6.32 0.34
C LEU A 49 -13.65 -7.80 0.56
N ARG A 50 -12.91 -8.13 1.62
CA ARG A 50 -12.62 -9.52 1.96
C ARG A 50 -13.87 -10.29 2.37
N GLN A 51 -14.73 -9.69 3.19
CA GLN A 51 -16.00 -10.31 3.58
C GLN A 51 -16.96 -10.53 2.39
N VAL A 52 -16.96 -9.61 1.43
CA VAL A 52 -17.72 -9.78 0.17
C VAL A 52 -17.12 -10.92 -0.65
N ALA A 53 -15.80 -10.97 -0.79
CA ALA A 53 -15.12 -12.05 -1.49
C ALA A 53 -15.38 -13.42 -0.85
N ASP A 54 -15.38 -13.50 0.49
CA ASP A 54 -15.66 -14.75 1.22
C ASP A 54 -17.11 -15.23 1.03
N ARG A 55 -18.07 -14.32 0.83
CA ARG A 55 -19.46 -14.67 0.51
C ARG A 55 -19.67 -15.08 -0.94
N LEU A 56 -18.89 -14.50 -1.84
CA LEU A 56 -18.96 -14.78 -3.28
C LEU A 56 -18.15 -16.02 -3.67
N ALA A 57 -17.10 -16.34 -2.90
CA ALA A 57 -16.31 -17.53 -3.12
C ALA A 57 -17.19 -18.77 -2.85
N PRO A 58 -17.43 -19.65 -3.85
CA PRO A 58 -17.99 -20.96 -3.57
C PRO A 58 -17.06 -21.67 -2.60
N ALA A 59 -17.61 -22.42 -1.64
CA ALA A 59 -16.86 -23.08 -0.56
C ALA A 59 -15.59 -23.73 -1.12
N GLN A 60 -14.45 -23.04 -0.96
CA GLN A 60 -13.17 -23.63 -1.32
C GLN A 60 -12.98 -24.75 -0.33
N GLN A 61 -13.21 -25.97 -0.80
CA GLN A 61 -12.93 -27.17 -0.05
C GLN A 61 -11.45 -27.12 0.30
N VAL A 62 -11.17 -26.80 1.57
CA VAL A 62 -9.84 -26.92 2.15
C VAL A 62 -9.51 -28.41 2.13
N GLY A 63 -8.94 -28.86 1.01
CA GLY A 63 -8.31 -30.17 0.93
C GLY A 63 -7.12 -30.19 1.90
N PRO A 64 -6.92 -31.28 2.66
CA PRO A 64 -5.84 -31.35 3.63
C PRO A 64 -4.49 -31.13 2.94
N ALA A 65 -3.66 -30.31 3.57
CA ALA A 65 -2.35 -29.92 3.07
C ALA A 65 -1.50 -31.16 2.72
N PRO A 66 -0.81 -31.19 1.57
CA PRO A 66 0.14 -32.25 1.27
C PRO A 66 1.31 -32.15 2.24
N THR A 67 1.38 -33.08 3.18
CA THR A 67 2.54 -33.28 4.05
C THR A 67 3.77 -33.51 3.17
N THR A 68 4.78 -32.66 3.34
CA THR A 68 6.10 -32.73 2.73
C THR A 68 6.69 -34.14 2.87
N ARG A 69 6.96 -34.84 1.76
CA ARG A 69 7.82 -36.02 1.76
C ARG A 69 9.27 -35.55 1.83
N THR A 70 9.90 -35.77 2.98
CA THR A 70 11.36 -35.72 3.16
C THR A 70 12.01 -36.76 2.24
N CYS A 71 12.92 -36.32 1.37
CA CYS A 71 13.75 -37.20 0.56
C CYS A 71 15.00 -37.54 1.38
N THR A 72 15.17 -38.81 1.75
CA THR A 72 16.42 -39.33 2.31
C THR A 72 17.36 -39.72 1.17
N SER A 73 18.60 -39.25 1.22
CA SER A 73 19.69 -39.63 0.31
C SER A 73 20.34 -40.95 0.70
#